data_AF-A0A966US80-F1
#
_entry.id   AF-A0A966US80-F1
#
_cell.length_a   1.000
_cell.length_b   1.000
_cell.length_c   1.000
_cell.angle_alpha   90.00
_cell.angle_beta   90.00
_cell.angle_gamma   90.00
#
_symmetry.space_group_name_H-M   'P 1'
#
loop_
_entity.id
_entity.type
_entity.pdbx_description
1 polymer ?
#
loop_
_entity_poly.entity_id
_entity_poly.type
_entity_poly.pdbx_seq_one_letter_code
_entity_poly.pdbx_strand_id
1 'polypeptide(L)'
;MTAMTLPVGSLVFFDISTNSTPNWQKLTEHNRQPLSFQSSRIEKNQRMANGTLRKMFVADKANLSVSWSIVPSFSNMTVDGGYGAMDIKSFYEGIGKGSFKVKIVYGKNQTSPYADRTEGSAGYLTMVFSSANFEVVKRNVKNTTSDPAQEFWNVSIALEEV
;
A
#
# COMPACT_ATOMS: atom_id res chain seq x y z
N MET A 1 -13.56 10.23 10.74
CA MET A 1 -12.45 9.44 10.18
C MET A 1 -11.22 10.31 10.20
N THR A 2 -10.11 9.80 10.74
CA THR A 2 -8.83 10.51 10.72
C THR A 2 -8.04 10.00 9.52
N ALA A 3 -7.61 10.92 8.67
CA ALA A 3 -6.81 10.62 7.50
C ALA A 3 -5.40 11.19 7.69
N MET A 4 -4.39 10.37 7.44
CA MET A 4 -3.00 10.77 7.34
C MET A 4 -2.58 10.67 5.87
N THR A 5 -2.03 11.76 5.34
CA THR A 5 -1.46 11.76 3.99
C THR A 5 0.06 11.65 4.10
N LEU A 6 0.62 10.64 3.45
CA LEU A 6 2.04 10.35 3.43
C LEU A 6 2.65 10.77 2.08
N PRO A 7 3.52 11.79 2.04
CA PRO A 7 4.13 12.25 0.80
C PRO A 7 5.09 11.20 0.24
N VAL A 8 5.61 11.47 -0.97
CA VAL A 8 6.69 10.67 -1.58
C VAL A 8 7.88 10.58 -0.63
N GLY A 9 8.51 9.41 -0.56
CA GLY A 9 9.57 9.08 0.39
C GLY A 9 9.09 8.36 1.65
N SER A 10 7.77 8.26 1.86
CA SER A 10 7.20 7.36 2.88
C SER A 10 7.02 5.97 2.28
N LEU A 11 7.75 4.97 2.79
CA LEU A 11 7.93 3.69 2.13
C LEU A 11 6.80 2.71 2.45
N VAL A 12 6.27 2.05 1.41
CA VAL A 12 5.31 0.94 1.51
C VAL A 12 6.00 -0.37 1.15
N PHE A 13 5.77 -1.40 1.96
CA PHE A 13 6.30 -2.73 1.74
C PHE A 13 5.21 -3.78 1.78
N PHE A 14 5.30 -4.74 0.87
CA PHE A 14 4.49 -5.95 0.85
C PHE A 14 5.30 -7.13 1.33
N ASP A 15 4.65 -8.00 2.09
CA ASP A 15 5.21 -9.30 2.44
C ASP A 15 5.08 -10.26 1.26
N ILE A 16 6.21 -10.83 0.84
CA ILE A 16 6.32 -11.83 -0.22
C ILE A 16 6.68 -13.21 0.34
N SER A 17 6.70 -13.39 1.66
CA SER A 17 7.03 -14.69 2.24
C SER A 17 5.97 -15.74 1.93
N THR A 18 6.42 -16.97 1.73
CA THR A 18 5.56 -18.16 1.70
C THR A 18 5.51 -18.86 3.07
N ASN A 19 6.28 -18.37 4.04
CA ASN A 19 6.43 -18.91 5.39
C ASN A 19 6.02 -17.87 6.44
N SER A 20 6.03 -18.27 7.71
CA SER A 20 5.63 -17.43 8.85
C SER A 20 6.50 -16.19 9.08
N THR A 21 7.74 -16.17 8.58
CA THR A 21 8.67 -15.04 8.70
C THR A 21 8.48 -14.06 7.54
N PRO A 22 8.09 -12.80 7.79
CA PRO A 22 7.87 -11.82 6.73
C PRO A 22 9.13 -11.54 5.91
N ASN A 23 8.97 -11.50 4.60
CA ASN A 23 9.99 -11.07 3.66
C ASN A 23 9.51 -9.80 2.97
N TRP A 24 10.15 -8.67 3.28
CA TRP A 24 9.65 -7.36 2.87
C TRP A 24 10.15 -6.96 1.50
N GLN A 25 9.21 -6.77 0.59
CA GLN A 25 9.47 -6.14 -0.68
C GLN A 25 8.95 -4.71 -0.72
N LYS A 26 9.83 -3.79 -1.10
CA LYS A 26 9.48 -2.38 -1.27
C LYS A 26 8.69 -2.14 -2.55
N LEU A 27 7.63 -1.33 -2.47
CA LEU A 27 7.01 -0.71 -3.63
C LEU A 27 7.78 0.53 -4.08
N THR A 28 7.81 0.78 -5.38
CA THR A 28 8.52 1.95 -5.92
C THR A 28 7.92 3.27 -5.43
N GLU A 29 8.79 4.23 -5.14
CA GLU A 29 8.47 5.64 -4.93
C GLU A 29 8.49 6.43 -6.24
N HIS A 30 8.94 5.83 -7.35
CA HIS A 30 9.04 6.48 -8.65
C HIS A 30 7.65 6.90 -9.15
N ASN A 31 7.44 8.22 -9.24
CA ASN A 31 6.17 8.83 -9.66
C ASN A 31 4.94 8.41 -8.82
N ARG A 32 5.15 8.03 -7.56
CA ARG A 32 4.09 7.73 -6.61
C ARG A 32 3.38 9.03 -6.22
N GLN A 33 2.06 9.00 -6.16
CA GLN A 33 1.25 10.06 -5.56
C GLN A 33 1.23 9.91 -4.03
N PRO A 34 0.93 10.98 -3.27
CA PRO A 34 0.78 10.88 -1.82
C PRO A 34 -0.15 9.73 -1.43
N LEU A 35 0.28 8.93 -0.46
CA LEU A 35 -0.48 7.79 0.04
C LEU A 35 -1.47 8.28 1.07
N SER A 36 -2.72 7.85 0.96
CA SER A 36 -3.76 8.15 1.93
C SER A 36 -3.93 6.95 2.85
N PHE A 37 -3.75 7.18 4.15
CA PHE A 37 -3.96 6.20 5.22
C PHE A 37 -5.10 6.69 6.12
N GLN A 38 -6.15 5.89 6.25
CA GLN A 38 -7.38 6.29 6.95
C GLN A 38 -7.81 5.21 7.94
N SER A 39 -8.12 5.61 9.17
CA SER A 39 -8.77 4.71 10.14
C SER A 39 -10.27 4.94 10.13
N SER A 40 -11.01 3.88 9.81
CA SER A 40 -12.47 3.83 9.79
C SER A 40 -12.99 3.12 11.04
N ARG A 41 -13.86 3.80 11.80
CA ARG A 41 -14.45 3.25 13.02
C ARG A 41 -15.74 2.52 12.71
N ILE A 42 -15.82 1.25 13.08
CA ILE A 42 -17.03 0.44 13.00
C ILE A 42 -17.79 0.61 14.30
N GLU A 43 -18.93 1.27 14.22
CA GLU A 43 -19.79 1.57 15.37
C GLU A 43 -21.26 1.32 15.06
N LYS A 44 -22.01 0.92 16.10
CA LYS A 44 -23.48 0.82 16.05
C LYS A 44 -24.07 1.83 17.01
N ASN A 45 -25.00 2.65 16.54
CA ASN A 45 -25.75 3.55 17.39
C ASN A 45 -27.22 3.15 17.37
N GLN A 46 -27.78 2.87 18.54
CA GLN A 46 -29.18 2.46 18.68
C GLN A 46 -29.84 3.25 19.80
N ARG A 47 -31.10 3.64 19.56
CA ARG A 47 -31.95 4.25 20.58
C ARG A 47 -32.63 3.18 21.42
N MET A 48 -32.53 3.33 22.73
CA MET A 48 -33.12 2.41 23.68
C MET A 48 -34.59 2.80 23.95
N ALA A 49 -35.39 1.86 24.44
CA ALA A 49 -36.80 2.11 24.78
C ALA A 49 -36.99 3.18 25.87
N ASN A 50 -35.98 3.37 26.73
CA ASN A 50 -35.95 4.43 27.75
C ASN A 50 -35.50 5.80 27.18
N GLY A 51 -35.33 5.92 25.87
CA GLY A 51 -34.99 7.16 25.18
C GLY A 51 -33.52 7.55 25.19
N THR A 52 -32.63 6.79 25.83
CA THR A 52 -31.19 7.06 25.78
C THR A 52 -30.57 6.52 24.48
N LEU A 53 -29.50 7.18 24.02
CA LEU A 53 -28.68 6.69 22.92
C LEU A 53 -27.60 5.78 23.48
N ARG A 54 -27.42 4.62 22.85
CA ARG A 54 -26.30 3.72 23.14
C ARG A 54 -25.45 3.58 21.89
N LYS A 55 -24.17 3.94 22.03
CA LYS A 55 -23.14 3.80 21.01
C LYS A 55 -22.21 2.65 21.37
N MET A 56 -22.12 1.64 20.51
CA MET A 56 -21.23 0.50 20.64
C MET A 56 -20.07 0.64 19.67
N PHE A 57 -18.85 0.63 20.20
CA PHE A 57 -17.62 0.54 19.42
C PHE A 57 -17.27 -0.93 19.20
N VAL A 58 -17.04 -1.33 17.94
CA VAL A 58 -16.71 -2.73 17.59
C VAL A 58 -15.23 -2.86 17.27
N ALA A 59 -14.76 -2.07 16.31
CA ALA A 59 -13.37 -2.09 15.85
C ALA A 59 -13.03 -0.79 15.12
N ASP A 60 -11.73 -0.49 15.01
CA ASP A 60 -11.20 0.45 14.05
C ASP A 60 -10.49 -0.39 12.95
N LYS A 61 -10.69 -0.03 11.69
CA LYS A 61 -10.06 -0.67 10.52
C LYS A 61 -9.26 0.34 9.72
N ALA A 62 -8.02 -0.01 9.36
CA ALA A 62 -7.20 0.77 8.47
C ALA A 62 -7.56 0.57 7.00
N ASN A 63 -7.58 1.67 6.25
CA ASN A 63 -7.72 1.72 4.80
C ASN A 63 -6.50 2.44 4.23
N LEU A 64 -5.96 1.92 3.15
CA LEU A 64 -4.81 2.48 2.46
C LEU A 64 -5.14 2.64 0.99
N SER A 65 -4.77 3.78 0.41
CA SER A 65 -4.88 3.99 -1.04
C SER A 65 -3.67 4.72 -1.56
N VAL A 66 -3.16 4.26 -2.70
CA VAL A 66 -1.96 4.81 -3.33
C VAL A 66 -2.02 4.60 -4.83
N SER A 67 -1.46 5.55 -5.57
CA SER A 67 -1.41 5.51 -7.02
C SER A 67 -0.07 5.98 -7.55
N TRP A 68 0.23 5.59 -8.78
CA TRP A 68 1.39 5.96 -9.55
C TRP A 68 0.94 6.40 -10.93
N SER A 69 1.61 7.42 -11.46
CA SER A 69 1.39 7.92 -12.82
C SER A 69 2.66 7.73 -13.63
N ILE A 70 2.59 7.04 -14.77
CA ILE A 70 3.74 6.81 -15.66
C ILE A 70 4.89 6.14 -14.88
N VAL A 71 4.63 4.98 -14.29
CA VAL A 71 5.65 4.16 -13.63
C VAL A 71 6.17 3.08 -14.59
N PRO A 72 7.47 2.73 -14.57
CA PRO A 72 8.02 1.64 -15.37
C PRO A 72 7.43 0.26 -15.02
N SER A 73 7.53 -0.70 -15.95
CA SER A 73 7.07 -2.09 -15.74
C SER A 73 7.79 -2.80 -14.59
N PHE A 74 9.11 -2.73 -14.54
CA PHE A 74 9.93 -3.59 -13.67
C PHE A 74 10.79 -2.78 -12.69
N SER A 75 11.12 -3.40 -11.56
CA SER A 75 11.94 -2.82 -10.50
C SER A 75 13.31 -2.32 -10.94
N ASN A 76 13.98 -3.02 -11.86
CA ASN A 76 15.27 -2.58 -12.43
C ASN A 76 15.18 -1.31 -13.29
N MET A 77 13.98 -0.90 -13.68
CA MET A 77 13.73 0.35 -14.42
C MET A 77 13.27 1.49 -13.50
N THR A 78 12.99 1.19 -12.23
CA THR A 78 12.69 2.22 -11.22
C THR A 78 13.98 2.79 -10.65
N VAL A 79 13.98 4.09 -10.33
CA VAL A 79 15.17 4.77 -9.77
C VAL A 79 15.55 4.20 -8.41
N ASP A 80 14.58 3.65 -7.69
CA ASP A 80 14.71 3.25 -6.29
C ASP A 80 14.67 1.73 -6.06
N GLY A 81 14.69 0.94 -7.14
CA GLY A 81 14.70 -0.52 -7.12
C GLY A 81 13.44 -1.18 -6.53
N GLY A 82 12.38 -0.40 -6.27
CA GLY A 82 11.11 -0.92 -5.76
C GLY A 82 10.31 -1.61 -6.87
N TYR A 83 9.30 -2.39 -6.51
CA TYR A 83 8.42 -3.03 -7.50
C TYR A 83 7.78 -2.03 -8.46
N GLY A 84 7.99 -2.26 -9.76
CA GLY A 84 7.34 -1.52 -10.84
C GLY A 84 5.91 -2.01 -11.09
N ALA A 85 5.23 -1.45 -12.10
CA ALA A 85 3.82 -1.78 -12.37
C ALA A 85 3.56 -3.26 -12.63
N MET A 86 4.40 -3.93 -13.42
CA MET A 86 4.27 -5.35 -13.74
C MET A 86 4.54 -6.21 -12.51
N ASP A 87 5.51 -5.83 -11.67
CA ASP A 87 5.81 -6.53 -10.43
C ASP A 87 4.63 -6.42 -9.44
N ILE A 88 4.04 -5.24 -9.30
CA ILE A 88 2.84 -5.02 -8.47
C ILE A 88 1.65 -5.81 -9.01
N LYS A 89 1.46 -5.83 -10.33
CA LYS A 89 0.40 -6.61 -10.98
C LYS A 89 0.57 -8.11 -10.73
N SER A 90 1.79 -8.62 -10.92
CA SER A 90 2.14 -10.02 -10.65
C SER A 90 1.89 -10.39 -9.19
N PHE A 91 2.27 -9.51 -8.25
CA PHE A 91 1.97 -9.68 -6.83
C PHE A 91 0.46 -9.76 -6.57
N TYR A 92 -0.32 -8.83 -7.14
CA TYR A 92 -1.78 -8.81 -7.02
C TYR A 92 -2.46 -10.07 -7.60
N GLU A 93 -1.94 -10.58 -8.72
CA GLU A 93 -2.46 -11.78 -9.38
C GLU A 93 -2.08 -13.08 -8.66
N GLY A 94 -0.94 -13.09 -7.95
CA GLY A 94 -0.48 -14.20 -7.11
C GLY A 94 -0.92 -14.08 -5.65
N ILE A 95 0.04 -13.80 -4.77
CA ILE A 95 -0.14 -13.78 -3.30
C ILE A 95 -1.21 -12.76 -2.88
N GLY A 96 -1.31 -11.64 -3.58
CA GLY A 96 -2.22 -10.53 -3.28
C GLY A 96 -3.71 -10.85 -3.42
N LYS A 97 -4.10 -12.05 -3.90
CA LYS A 97 -5.50 -12.49 -3.86
C LYS A 97 -5.97 -12.83 -2.44
N GLY A 98 -5.06 -13.19 -1.56
CA GLY A 98 -5.34 -13.44 -0.15
C GLY A 98 -5.07 -12.21 0.73
N SER A 99 -5.16 -12.40 2.04
CA SER A 99 -4.63 -11.44 3.01
C SER A 99 -3.11 -11.54 3.07
N PHE A 100 -2.43 -10.40 3.12
CA PHE A 100 -0.98 -10.32 3.24
C PHE A 100 -0.58 -9.20 4.19
N LYS A 101 0.66 -9.23 4.65
CA LYS A 101 1.17 -8.20 5.57
C LYS A 101 1.67 -7.00 4.77
N VAL A 102 1.29 -5.81 5.23
CA VAL A 102 1.70 -4.52 4.69
C VAL A 102 2.42 -3.76 5.78
N LYS A 103 3.62 -3.28 5.47
CA LYS A 103 4.38 -2.41 6.35
C LYS A 103 4.47 -1.03 5.73
N ILE A 104 4.16 -0.01 6.52
CA ILE A 104 4.23 1.40 6.12
C ILE A 104 5.27 2.06 7.01
N VAL A 105 6.28 2.70 6.42
CA VAL A 105 7.34 3.41 7.14
C VAL A 105 7.26 4.90 6.80
N TYR A 106 7.08 5.75 7.80
CA TYR A 106 6.84 7.20 7.59
C TYR A 106 7.65 8.09 8.56
N GLY A 107 8.75 7.58 9.09
CA GLY A 107 9.68 8.34 9.93
C GLY A 107 10.55 7.45 10.80
N LYS A 108 11.28 8.06 11.72
CA LYS A 108 12.03 7.37 12.78
C LYS A 108 11.26 7.39 14.09
N ASN A 109 11.45 6.36 14.88
CA ASN A 109 10.84 6.24 16.19
C ASN A 109 11.50 7.26 17.15
N GLN A 110 10.67 7.99 17.90
CA GLN A 110 11.16 9.03 18.82
C GLN A 110 12.03 8.46 19.94
N THR A 111 11.70 7.26 20.43
CA THR A 111 12.38 6.62 21.56
C THR A 111 13.57 5.77 21.12
N SER A 112 13.58 5.34 19.85
CA SER A 112 14.69 4.61 19.24
C SER A 112 15.06 5.24 17.90
N PRO A 113 16.02 6.18 17.87
CA PRO A 113 16.31 7.00 16.68
C PRO A 113 16.71 6.21 15.43
N TYR A 114 17.15 4.97 15.60
CA TYR A 114 17.51 4.08 14.50
C TYR A 114 16.34 3.24 13.99
N ALA A 115 15.30 3.05 14.80
CA ALA A 115 14.12 2.27 14.43
C ALA A 115 13.16 3.08 13.55
N ASP A 116 12.53 2.39 12.61
CA ASP A 116 11.51 2.97 11.75
C ASP A 116 10.18 3.10 12.50
N ARG A 117 9.48 4.21 12.28
CA ARG A 117 8.09 4.39 12.70
C ARG A 117 7.19 3.69 11.69
N THR A 118 6.45 2.71 12.18
CA THR A 118 5.59 1.83 11.39
C THR A 118 4.16 1.81 11.91
N GLU A 119 3.22 1.48 11.01
CA GLU A 119 1.82 1.24 11.38
C GLU A 119 1.60 -0.21 11.85
N GLY A 120 0.65 -0.38 12.77
CA GLY A 120 0.29 -1.67 13.36
C GLY A 120 1.10 -2.04 14.61
N SER A 121 0.47 -2.73 15.57
CA SER A 121 1.11 -3.08 16.85
C SER A 121 2.32 -4.02 16.70
N ALA A 122 2.38 -4.78 15.60
CA ALA A 122 3.52 -5.64 15.25
C ALA A 122 4.49 -4.98 14.25
N GLY A 123 4.29 -3.69 13.94
CA GLY A 123 5.02 -2.95 12.89
C GLY A 123 4.57 -3.25 11.46
N TYR A 124 3.42 -3.92 11.31
CA TYR A 124 2.73 -4.17 10.04
C TYR A 124 1.24 -4.38 10.29
N LEU A 125 0.46 -4.28 9.21
CA LEU A 125 -0.98 -4.52 9.16
C LEU A 125 -1.27 -5.73 8.27
N THR A 126 -2.30 -6.51 8.58
CA THR A 126 -2.77 -7.58 7.69
C THR A 126 -3.89 -7.00 6.83
N MET A 127 -3.71 -6.96 5.51
CA MET A 127 -4.63 -6.28 4.60
C MET A 127 -4.98 -7.16 3.39
N VAL A 128 -6.06 -6.80 2.71
CA VAL A 128 -6.50 -7.35 1.43
C VAL A 128 -6.70 -6.22 0.41
N PHE A 129 -6.57 -6.51 -0.87
CA PHE A 129 -6.93 -5.54 -1.91
C PHE A 129 -8.43 -5.33 -1.95
N SER A 130 -8.87 -4.09 -1.73
CA SER A 130 -10.24 -3.65 -2.03
C SER A 130 -10.38 -3.21 -3.49
N SER A 131 -9.30 -2.72 -4.10
CA SER A 131 -9.22 -2.49 -5.56
C SER A 131 -7.78 -2.49 -6.06
N ALA A 132 -7.58 -2.86 -7.32
CA ALA A 132 -6.32 -2.71 -8.03
C ALA A 132 -6.59 -2.45 -9.52
N ASN A 133 -6.04 -1.37 -10.05
CA ASN A 133 -6.18 -0.98 -11.45
C ASN A 133 -4.79 -0.78 -12.07
N PHE A 134 -4.63 -1.28 -13.29
CA PHE A 134 -3.38 -1.26 -14.05
C PHE A 134 -3.69 -0.86 -15.49
N GLU A 135 -3.20 0.31 -15.90
CA GLU A 135 -3.43 0.87 -17.22
C GLU A 135 -2.09 1.07 -17.93
N VAL A 136 -1.93 0.54 -19.14
CA VAL A 136 -0.76 0.81 -19.97
C VAL A 136 -0.95 2.14 -20.68
N VAL A 137 -0.10 3.12 -20.38
CA VAL A 137 -0.17 4.47 -20.95
C VAL A 137 0.73 4.60 -22.18
N LYS A 138 1.93 4.00 -22.13
CA LYS A 138 2.89 4.02 -23.24
C LYS A 138 3.48 2.64 -23.44
N ARG A 139 3.77 2.30 -24.68
CA ARG A 139 4.42 1.03 -25.08
C ARG A 139 5.61 1.29 -25.98
N ASN A 140 6.53 0.34 -26.01
CA ASN A 140 7.70 0.35 -26.89
C ASN A 140 8.57 1.61 -26.74
N VAL A 141 8.67 2.14 -25.53
CA VAL A 141 9.55 3.28 -25.24
C VAL A 141 10.99 2.76 -25.15
N LYS A 142 11.88 3.37 -25.90
CA LYS A 142 13.30 3.01 -25.96
C LYS A 142 14.14 4.28 -26.02
N ASN A 143 15.28 4.28 -25.34
CA ASN A 143 16.23 5.38 -25.45
C ASN A 143 17.10 5.22 -26.72
N THR A 144 17.53 3.99 -27.00
CA THR A 144 18.23 3.60 -28.23
C THR A 144 17.57 2.37 -28.87
N THR A 145 17.84 2.09 -30.13
CA THR A 145 17.26 0.94 -30.84
C THR A 145 17.66 -0.42 -30.25
N SER A 146 18.80 -0.50 -29.58
CA SER A 146 19.30 -1.69 -28.88
C SER A 146 18.67 -1.92 -27.52
N ASP A 147 18.00 -0.92 -26.93
CA ASP A 147 17.43 -1.05 -25.60
C ASP A 147 16.19 -1.95 -25.62
N PRO A 148 15.95 -2.70 -24.52
CA PRO A 148 14.69 -3.40 -24.35
C PRO A 148 13.54 -2.40 -24.36
N ALA A 149 12.46 -2.77 -25.04
CA ALA A 149 11.23 -1.97 -25.02
C ALA A 149 10.71 -1.83 -23.59
N GLN A 150 10.31 -0.62 -23.22
CA GLN A 150 9.67 -0.33 -21.94
C GLN A 150 8.20 0.06 -22.13
N GLU A 151 7.38 -0.35 -21.18
CA GLU A 151 6.03 0.16 -21.00
C GLU A 151 5.96 1.04 -19.75
N PHE A 152 5.11 2.06 -19.84
CA PHE A 152 4.77 2.90 -18.69
C PHE A 152 3.30 2.76 -18.37
N TRP A 153 3.02 2.73 -17.07
CA TRP A 153 1.71 2.38 -16.55
C TRP A 153 1.19 3.46 -15.61
N ASN A 154 -0.12 3.61 -15.55
CA ASN A 154 -0.80 4.15 -14.38
C ASN A 154 -1.25 2.98 -13.51
N VAL A 155 -0.96 3.06 -12.22
CA VAL A 155 -1.33 2.02 -11.26
C VAL A 155 -2.05 2.69 -10.11
N SER A 156 -3.17 2.12 -9.68
CA SER A 156 -3.84 2.57 -8.46
C SER A 156 -4.34 1.37 -7.67
N ILE A 157 -4.02 1.35 -6.38
CA ILE A 157 -4.42 0.27 -5.48
C ILE A 157 -5.09 0.84 -4.23
N ALA A 158 -6.02 0.07 -3.69
CA ALA A 158 -6.58 0.31 -2.38
C ALA A 158 -6.61 -1.00 -1.58
N LEU A 159 -6.32 -0.89 -0.28
CA LEU A 159 -6.25 -1.99 0.67
C LEU A 159 -7.15 -1.70 1.87
N GLU A 160 -7.73 -2.76 2.43
CA GLU A 160 -8.51 -2.73 3.67
C GLU A 160 -7.92 -3.74 4.67
N GLU A 161 -7.85 -3.37 5.95
CA GLU A 161 -7.46 -4.25 7.05
C GLU A 161 -8.49 -5.36 7.32
N VAL A 162 -7.97 -6.57 7.58
CA VAL A 162 -8.74 -7.78 7.87
C VAL A 162 -8.90 -7.99 9.37
#